data_AF-A0A1H8CIY2-F1
#
_entry.id   AF-A0A1H8CIY2-F1
#
_cell.length_a   1.000
_cell.length_b   1.000
_cell.length_c   1.000
_cell.angle_alpha   90.00
_cell.angle_beta   90.00
_cell.angle_gamma   90.00
#
_symmetry.space_group_name_H-M   'P 1'
#
loop_
_entity.id
_entity.type
_entity.pdbx_description
1 polymer ?
#
loop_
_entity_poly.entity_id
_entity_poly.type
_entity_poly.pdbx_seq_one_letter_code
_entity_poly.pdbx_strand_id
1 'polypeptide(L)'
;MKFKRFMTAGLTLCLAASVAGCSDNGEKSAENGKMTITAMKYIYGDPPPIDGPGLKKINEKFKVDYQPRFIPEADYDEKLTAVMASGDVPDIVGFKGFGVNEMKFYTWAKQGAFLPLDEYIKDYPTFKMVPDYAWDAMKVDGKIYGIPEYSPVSEVTPVIRKDWLDKLGLKMPTNYEELKKVAIAFTKQDPDGNGKDDTYGIAMGQNIDPDYNMGAYWDYTAWYHKNEQGRYIPGIISDARKQLIQFYADLYKEGALTRDFALMSWGDVNSKEFYAGKAGIFIAAPQGMSEPYMQSLLQVHPEAELVPIPPFQAPDGSKGFRARKPYFGMTALSAKLADQPEKVKRILEMIDFGRKFYPWEERTPDNKDFDWLWGHQGEGYVMKGGKPVAQKPESQPRTYLPDKKGWAPSLEANRYSMEYNVPQLANLTRQLEQMHVQTKHYFNPVNGIIPEIEQQKGEELRQFLINEQTKMIVGQRPIDEWDQMVQEFLNKGGAQWIKEMNEAIQAGNRQGFWK
;
A
#
# COMPACT_ATOMS: atom_id res chain seq x y z
N MET A 1 54.10 3.17 3.21
CA MET A 1 54.49 2.70 1.86
C MET A 1 53.92 3.66 0.85
N LYS A 2 54.76 4.19 -0.05
CA LYS A 2 54.52 5.40 -0.86
C LYS A 2 53.55 5.14 -2.03
N PHE A 3 52.52 5.96 -2.17
CA PHE A 3 51.77 6.15 -3.42
C PHE A 3 52.61 7.00 -4.39
N LYS A 4 52.77 6.54 -5.64
CA LYS A 4 53.30 7.34 -6.75
C LYS A 4 52.21 7.58 -7.79
N ARG A 5 51.89 8.86 -7.98
CA ARG A 5 51.26 9.42 -9.17
C ARG A 5 52.18 9.24 -10.38
N PHE A 6 51.61 8.96 -11.55
CA PHE A 6 52.16 9.43 -12.82
C PHE A 6 51.01 9.92 -13.70
N MET A 7 51.24 11.10 -14.26
CA MET A 7 50.37 11.85 -15.17
C MET A 7 51.29 12.35 -16.28
N THR A 8 51.01 11.97 -17.53
CA THR A 8 51.55 12.56 -18.78
C THR A 8 50.62 12.04 -19.89
N ALA A 9 49.73 12.85 -20.48
CA ALA A 9 49.95 13.78 -21.60
C ALA A 9 50.73 13.11 -22.75
N GLY A 10 50.29 13.04 -24.00
CA GLY A 10 49.12 13.52 -24.74
C GLY A 10 49.38 13.19 -26.21
N LEU A 11 48.34 12.99 -27.03
CA LEU A 11 48.50 13.15 -28.48
C LEU A 11 47.17 13.62 -29.08
N THR A 12 47.18 14.88 -29.49
CA THR A 12 46.12 15.53 -30.25
C THR A 12 46.28 15.11 -31.71
N LEU A 13 45.25 14.52 -32.30
CA LEU A 13 45.04 14.55 -33.75
C LEU A 13 43.62 15.06 -34.01
N CYS A 14 43.51 16.33 -34.39
CA CYS A 14 42.31 16.87 -35.01
C CYS A 14 42.30 16.44 -36.48
N LEU A 15 41.25 15.76 -36.93
CA LEU A 15 40.76 15.94 -38.30
C LEU A 15 39.24 15.82 -38.35
N ALA A 16 38.68 16.73 -39.14
CA ALA A 16 37.30 17.19 -39.17
C ALA A 16 36.24 16.15 -39.58
N ALA A 17 35.06 16.36 -39.00
CA ALA A 17 33.72 16.36 -39.61
C ALA A 17 33.27 15.14 -40.44
N SER A 18 32.38 14.37 -39.82
CA SER A 18 31.17 13.89 -40.47
C SER A 18 30.03 13.89 -39.46
N VAL A 19 29.14 14.88 -39.59
CA VAL A 19 27.83 14.88 -38.98
C VAL A 19 27.03 13.76 -39.64
N ALA A 20 26.78 12.69 -38.90
CA ALA A 20 25.73 11.72 -39.21
C ALA A 20 25.06 11.39 -37.89
N GLY A 21 23.86 11.94 -37.69
CA GLY A 21 23.02 11.58 -36.56
C GLY A 21 22.63 10.11 -36.68
N CYS A 22 22.86 9.35 -35.61
CA CYS A 22 22.15 8.11 -35.35
C CYS A 22 21.21 8.35 -34.17
N SER A 23 20.05 8.92 -34.49
CA SER A 23 18.80 8.52 -33.87
C SER A 23 18.51 7.13 -34.41
N ASP A 24 18.88 6.09 -33.65
CA ASP A 24 18.47 4.72 -33.94
C ASP A 24 17.85 4.11 -32.68
N ASN A 25 16.75 4.73 -32.24
CA ASN A 25 15.69 3.99 -31.56
C ASN A 25 14.85 3.35 -32.67
N GLY A 26 15.44 2.36 -33.34
CA GLY A 26 14.71 1.49 -34.25
C GLY A 26 13.67 0.71 -33.47
N GLU A 27 12.40 1.03 -33.71
CA GLU A 27 11.31 0.09 -33.55
C GLU A 27 11.74 -1.24 -34.19
N LYS A 28 11.97 -2.26 -33.37
CA LYS A 28 12.05 -3.62 -33.89
C LYS A 28 10.69 -3.95 -34.46
N SER A 29 10.61 -3.89 -35.79
CA SER A 29 9.49 -4.39 -36.59
C SER A 29 9.09 -5.78 -36.10
N ALA A 30 7.80 -5.96 -35.81
CA ALA A 30 7.23 -7.20 -35.30
C ALA A 30 7.69 -8.42 -36.13
N GLU A 31 8.33 -9.39 -35.48
CA GLU A 31 8.47 -10.72 -36.08
C GLU A 31 7.08 -11.36 -36.19
N ASN A 32 6.68 -11.72 -37.42
CA ASN A 32 5.52 -12.54 -37.77
C ASN A 32 4.11 -11.94 -37.64
N GLY A 33 3.89 -10.68 -38.03
CA GLY A 33 2.51 -10.15 -38.21
C GLY A 33 1.64 -10.19 -36.95
N LYS A 34 2.25 -10.39 -35.78
CA LYS A 34 1.60 -10.34 -34.48
C LYS A 34 1.40 -8.87 -34.09
N MET A 35 0.31 -8.61 -33.40
CA MET A 35 0.02 -7.30 -32.83
C MET A 35 1.02 -7.00 -31.71
N THR A 36 1.75 -5.89 -31.83
CA THR A 36 2.63 -5.39 -30.78
C THR A 36 1.80 -4.69 -29.70
N ILE A 37 2.07 -5.01 -28.43
CA ILE A 37 1.47 -4.37 -27.24
C ILE A 37 2.60 -3.88 -26.35
N THR A 38 2.66 -2.57 -26.11
CA THR A 38 3.65 -1.94 -25.24
C THR A 38 3.07 -1.66 -23.86
N ALA A 39 3.87 -1.84 -22.80
CA ALA A 39 3.44 -1.51 -21.45
C ALA A 39 4.55 -0.81 -20.66
N MET A 40 4.15 0.07 -19.75
CA MET A 40 5.02 0.69 -18.76
C MET A 40 4.41 0.50 -17.37
N LYS A 41 5.13 -0.18 -16.47
CA LYS A 41 4.69 -0.42 -15.09
C LYS A 41 5.84 -0.22 -14.10
N TYR A 42 5.50 0.14 -12.88
CA TYR A 42 6.47 0.15 -11.78
C TYR A 42 6.69 -1.27 -11.25
N ILE A 43 7.85 -1.48 -10.63
CA ILE A 43 8.17 -2.71 -9.89
C ILE A 43 8.96 -2.37 -8.62
N TYR A 44 8.74 -3.16 -7.57
CA TYR A 44 9.59 -3.14 -6.38
C TYR A 44 10.73 -4.15 -6.56
N GLY A 45 11.96 -3.69 -6.38
CA GLY A 45 13.16 -4.48 -6.65
C GLY A 45 13.56 -4.48 -8.12
N ASP A 46 14.34 -5.48 -8.51
CA ASP A 46 14.94 -5.52 -9.85
C ASP A 46 13.91 -5.90 -10.94
N PRO A 47 13.92 -5.21 -12.09
CA PRO A 47 13.11 -5.60 -13.24
C PRO A 47 13.47 -7.01 -13.72
N PRO A 48 12.47 -7.81 -14.17
CA PRO A 48 12.76 -9.09 -14.80
C PRO A 48 13.46 -8.92 -16.15
N PRO A 49 14.16 -9.95 -16.67
CA PRO A 49 14.74 -9.93 -18.00
C PRO A 49 13.71 -9.65 -19.10
N ILE A 50 14.04 -8.80 -20.07
CA ILE A 50 13.11 -8.37 -21.13
C ILE A 50 12.72 -9.47 -22.14
N ASP A 51 13.34 -10.66 -22.06
CA ASP A 51 13.15 -11.79 -22.96
C ASP A 51 13.00 -13.13 -22.22
N GLY A 52 12.61 -13.09 -20.94
CA GLY A 52 12.51 -14.28 -20.10
C GLY A 52 11.47 -15.31 -20.59
N PRO A 53 11.59 -16.59 -20.19
CA PRO A 53 10.71 -17.66 -20.67
C PRO A 53 9.23 -17.41 -20.38
N GLY A 54 8.90 -16.75 -19.26
CA GLY A 54 7.53 -16.37 -18.93
C GLY A 54 6.91 -15.43 -19.97
N LEU A 55 7.68 -14.47 -20.49
CA LEU A 55 7.21 -13.53 -21.52
C LEU A 55 6.97 -14.25 -22.86
N LYS A 56 7.85 -15.19 -23.23
CA LYS A 56 7.68 -16.01 -24.44
C LYS A 56 6.38 -16.80 -24.40
N LYS A 57 6.07 -17.43 -23.25
CA LYS A 57 4.79 -18.13 -23.03
C LYS A 57 3.58 -17.19 -23.23
N ILE A 58 3.63 -15.93 -22.76
CA ILE A 58 2.57 -14.94 -23.00
C ILE A 58 2.41 -14.66 -24.50
N ASN A 59 3.51 -14.37 -25.19
CA ASN A 59 3.51 -14.07 -26.63
C ASN A 59 2.98 -15.22 -27.48
N GLU A 60 3.17 -16.47 -27.04
CA GLU A 60 2.60 -17.67 -27.65
C GLU A 60 1.10 -17.80 -27.36
N LYS A 61 0.69 -17.78 -26.07
CA LYS A 61 -0.71 -17.97 -25.66
C LYS A 61 -1.64 -16.91 -26.24
N PHE A 62 -1.21 -15.64 -26.17
CA PHE A 62 -2.01 -14.51 -26.61
C PHE A 62 -1.74 -14.11 -28.06
N LYS A 63 -0.79 -14.75 -28.76
CA LYS A 63 -0.43 -14.44 -30.16
C LYS A 63 -0.12 -12.95 -30.37
N VAL A 64 0.68 -12.39 -29.47
CA VAL A 64 1.10 -10.97 -29.47
C VAL A 64 2.62 -10.86 -29.47
N ASP A 65 3.10 -9.67 -29.77
CA ASP A 65 4.45 -9.22 -29.41
C ASP A 65 4.32 -8.24 -28.23
N TYR A 66 4.28 -8.79 -27.01
CA TYR A 66 4.13 -8.00 -25.79
C TYR A 66 5.50 -7.52 -25.30
N GLN A 67 5.62 -6.20 -25.13
CA GLN A 67 6.85 -5.51 -24.76
C GLN A 67 6.65 -4.72 -23.46
N PRO A 68 6.68 -5.38 -22.29
CA PRO A 68 6.58 -4.70 -21.00
C PRO A 68 7.91 -4.03 -20.62
N ARG A 69 7.81 -2.80 -20.11
CA ARG A 69 8.89 -2.09 -19.46
C ARG A 69 8.57 -1.95 -17.97
N PHE A 70 9.28 -2.74 -17.16
CA PHE A 70 9.25 -2.62 -15.70
C PHE A 70 10.32 -1.65 -15.23
N ILE A 71 9.90 -0.66 -14.46
CA ILE A 71 10.78 0.41 -13.99
C ILE A 71 10.79 0.37 -12.46
N PRO A 72 11.98 0.40 -11.82
CA PRO A 72 12.07 0.47 -10.37
C PRO A 72 11.24 1.64 -9.82
N GLU A 73 10.52 1.39 -8.72
CA GLU A 73 9.55 2.34 -8.16
C GLU A 73 10.13 3.74 -7.91
N ALA A 74 11.39 3.81 -7.44
CA ALA A 74 12.10 5.06 -7.16
C ALA A 74 12.27 5.97 -8.38
N ASP A 75 12.38 5.39 -9.59
CA ASP A 75 12.56 6.16 -10.83
C ASP A 75 11.24 6.39 -11.58
N TYR A 76 10.15 5.74 -11.13
CA TYR A 76 8.96 5.59 -11.94
C TYR A 76 8.28 6.91 -12.27
N ASP A 77 8.16 7.79 -11.28
CA ASP A 77 7.41 9.03 -11.41
C ASP A 77 8.08 10.01 -12.39
N GLU A 78 9.41 10.05 -12.41
CA GLU A 78 10.19 10.87 -13.35
C GLU A 78 10.06 10.32 -14.77
N LYS A 79 10.35 9.02 -14.95
CA LYS A 79 10.28 8.36 -16.26
C LYS A 79 8.88 8.43 -16.86
N LEU A 80 7.84 8.20 -16.06
CA LEU A 80 6.46 8.30 -16.51
C LEU A 80 6.13 9.72 -17.00
N THR A 81 6.60 10.75 -16.31
CA THR A 81 6.38 12.14 -16.74
C THR A 81 7.04 12.43 -18.07
N ALA A 82 8.28 11.98 -18.27
CA ALA A 82 8.99 12.16 -19.52
C ALA A 82 8.30 11.46 -20.70
N VAL A 83 7.84 10.22 -20.50
CA VAL A 83 7.12 9.44 -21.52
C VAL A 83 5.78 10.09 -21.87
N MET A 84 5.03 10.56 -20.88
CA MET A 84 3.76 11.24 -21.14
C MET A 84 3.95 12.59 -21.84
N ALA A 85 5.02 13.32 -21.50
CA ALA A 85 5.35 14.60 -22.12
C ALA A 85 5.84 14.48 -23.58
N SER A 86 6.48 13.37 -23.95
CA SER A 86 6.91 13.14 -25.33
C SER A 86 5.74 12.82 -26.27
N GLY A 87 4.59 12.43 -25.72
CA GLY A 87 3.44 11.96 -26.49
C GLY A 87 3.55 10.50 -26.94
N ASP A 88 4.67 9.82 -26.68
CA ASP A 88 4.89 8.40 -27.00
C ASP A 88 4.34 7.48 -25.90
N VAL A 89 3.07 7.71 -25.55
CA VAL A 89 2.36 6.95 -24.50
C VAL A 89 2.24 5.47 -24.91
N PRO A 90 2.77 4.53 -24.10
CA PRO A 90 2.61 3.08 -24.31
C PRO A 90 1.14 2.66 -24.32
N ASP A 91 0.84 1.51 -24.92
CA ASP A 91 -0.55 1.01 -24.98
C ASP A 91 -1.15 0.83 -23.58
N ILE A 92 -0.33 0.36 -22.63
CA ILE A 92 -0.70 0.13 -21.23
C ILE A 92 0.19 0.97 -20.32
N VAL A 93 -0.42 1.73 -19.40
CA VAL A 93 0.28 2.51 -18.39
C VAL A 93 -0.21 2.12 -17.00
N GLY A 94 0.69 1.67 -16.13
CA GLY A 94 0.40 1.41 -14.72
C GLY A 94 0.55 2.65 -13.86
N PHE A 95 -0.28 2.78 -12.84
CA PHE A 95 -0.20 3.86 -11.86
C PHE A 95 -0.25 3.30 -10.43
N LYS A 96 0.47 3.95 -9.52
CA LYS A 96 0.35 3.74 -8.07
C LYS A 96 -0.93 4.43 -7.59
N GLY A 97 -1.68 3.79 -6.69
CA GLY A 97 -2.94 4.28 -6.09
C GLY A 97 -2.76 5.29 -4.96
N PHE A 98 -1.63 5.97 -4.94
CA PHE A 98 -1.24 6.91 -3.89
C PHE A 98 -0.23 7.94 -4.42
N GLY A 99 -0.13 9.06 -3.69
CA GLY A 99 0.85 10.10 -3.94
C GLY A 99 0.70 10.79 -5.30
N VAL A 100 1.82 11.32 -5.80
CA VAL A 100 1.87 12.12 -7.04
C VAL A 100 1.47 11.32 -8.28
N ASN A 101 1.73 10.02 -8.29
CA ASN A 101 1.42 9.17 -9.43
C ASN A 101 -0.09 9.05 -9.66
N GLU A 102 -0.87 8.90 -8.59
CA GLU A 102 -2.33 8.86 -8.67
C GLU A 102 -2.91 10.20 -9.16
N MET A 103 -2.38 11.33 -8.68
CA MET A 103 -2.78 12.66 -9.16
C MET A 103 -2.56 12.84 -10.67
N LYS A 104 -1.43 12.32 -11.17
CA LYS A 104 -1.09 12.36 -12.60
C LYS A 104 -2.07 11.56 -13.45
N PHE A 105 -2.55 10.40 -12.97
CA PHE A 105 -3.60 9.64 -13.66
C PHE A 105 -4.83 10.51 -13.91
N TYR A 106 -5.40 11.12 -12.86
CA TYR A 106 -6.59 11.97 -12.99
C TYR A 106 -6.36 13.18 -13.90
N THR A 107 -5.19 13.82 -13.77
CA THR A 107 -4.82 15.00 -14.58
C THR A 107 -4.74 14.63 -16.06
N TRP A 108 -4.02 13.56 -16.41
CA TRP A 108 -3.83 13.14 -17.80
C TRP A 108 -5.08 12.50 -18.40
N ALA A 109 -5.91 11.82 -17.60
CA ALA A 109 -7.23 11.36 -18.04
C ALA A 109 -8.10 12.54 -18.47
N LYS A 110 -8.15 13.61 -17.66
CA LYS A 110 -8.87 14.86 -17.99
C LYS A 110 -8.33 15.55 -19.24
N GLN A 111 -7.02 15.44 -19.49
CA GLN A 111 -6.37 15.95 -20.71
C GLN A 111 -6.55 15.04 -21.93
N GLY A 112 -7.25 13.90 -21.80
CA GLY A 112 -7.55 13.01 -22.92
C GLY A 112 -6.42 12.04 -23.28
N ALA A 113 -5.46 11.79 -22.38
CA ALA A 113 -4.35 10.89 -22.65
C ALA A 113 -4.76 9.40 -22.66
N PHE A 114 -5.90 9.06 -22.06
CA PHE A 114 -6.37 7.68 -21.89
C PHE A 114 -7.71 7.41 -22.58
N LEU A 115 -7.91 6.15 -22.96
CA LEU A 115 -9.11 5.63 -23.59
C LEU A 115 -10.22 5.43 -22.55
N PRO A 116 -11.46 5.93 -22.79
CA PRO A 116 -12.62 5.56 -21.98
C PRO A 116 -12.94 4.06 -22.12
N LEU A 117 -13.17 3.39 -21.00
CA LEU A 117 -13.26 1.93 -20.93
C LEU A 117 -14.69 1.40 -20.77
N ASP A 118 -15.68 2.27 -20.60
CA ASP A 118 -17.07 1.93 -20.25
C ASP A 118 -17.69 0.86 -21.17
N GLU A 119 -17.37 0.90 -22.47
CA GLU A 119 -17.89 -0.07 -23.45
C GLU A 119 -17.07 -1.36 -23.54
N TYR A 120 -15.87 -1.40 -22.97
CA TYR A 120 -14.99 -2.56 -23.08
C TYR A 120 -15.06 -3.47 -21.85
N ILE A 121 -15.37 -2.95 -20.66
CA ILE A 121 -15.20 -3.70 -19.41
C ILE A 121 -16.33 -4.70 -19.09
N LYS A 122 -17.42 -4.72 -19.86
CA LYS A 122 -18.64 -5.49 -19.55
C LYS A 122 -18.50 -7.01 -19.75
N ASP A 123 -17.60 -7.44 -20.63
CA ASP A 123 -17.53 -8.82 -21.12
C ASP A 123 -16.55 -9.72 -20.34
N TYR A 124 -15.85 -9.18 -19.35
CA TYR A 124 -14.77 -9.89 -18.65
C TYR A 124 -15.24 -10.46 -17.30
N PRO A 125 -15.16 -11.78 -17.08
CA PRO A 125 -15.64 -12.42 -15.85
C PRO A 125 -15.02 -11.85 -14.58
N THR A 126 -13.72 -11.55 -14.59
CA THR A 126 -13.07 -11.02 -13.39
C THR A 126 -13.56 -9.60 -13.07
N PHE A 127 -13.89 -8.80 -14.08
CA PHE A 127 -14.32 -7.40 -13.92
C PHE A 127 -15.65 -7.28 -13.19
N LYS A 128 -16.49 -8.32 -13.28
CA LYS A 128 -17.75 -8.42 -12.53
C LYS A 128 -17.55 -8.61 -11.01
N MET A 129 -16.35 -8.98 -10.57
CA MET A 129 -16.01 -9.12 -9.15
C MET A 129 -15.57 -7.79 -8.51
N VAL A 130 -15.29 -6.77 -9.32
CA VAL A 130 -14.89 -5.45 -8.83
C VAL A 130 -16.13 -4.68 -8.45
N PRO A 131 -16.24 -4.21 -7.20
CA PRO A 131 -17.42 -3.50 -6.73
C PRO A 131 -17.50 -2.09 -7.33
N ASP A 132 -18.73 -1.58 -7.47
CA ASP A 132 -19.00 -0.27 -8.12
C ASP A 132 -18.16 0.87 -7.56
N TYR A 133 -17.97 0.93 -6.24
CA TYR A 133 -17.19 2.00 -5.61
C TYR A 133 -15.69 1.98 -5.99
N ALA A 134 -15.14 0.83 -6.38
CA ALA A 134 -13.78 0.73 -6.90
C ALA A 134 -13.71 1.21 -8.36
N TRP A 135 -14.76 0.95 -9.15
CA TRP A 135 -14.90 1.53 -10.50
C TRP A 135 -15.14 3.04 -10.46
N ASP A 136 -15.93 3.52 -9.51
CA ASP A 136 -16.20 4.95 -9.33
C ASP A 136 -14.92 5.75 -9.06
N ALA A 137 -13.95 5.16 -8.35
CA ALA A 137 -12.66 5.79 -8.13
C ALA A 137 -11.84 5.95 -9.42
N MET A 138 -12.16 5.21 -10.48
CA MET A 138 -11.49 5.30 -11.79
C MET A 138 -12.19 6.28 -12.74
N LYS A 139 -13.25 6.95 -12.29
CA LYS A 139 -14.00 7.90 -13.12
C LYS A 139 -13.35 9.27 -13.18
N VAL A 140 -13.31 9.84 -14.38
CA VAL A 140 -12.98 11.25 -14.64
C VAL A 140 -14.06 11.80 -15.57
N ASP A 141 -14.65 12.93 -15.22
CA ASP A 141 -15.76 13.56 -15.97
C ASP A 141 -16.88 12.55 -16.35
N GLY A 142 -17.19 11.62 -15.44
CA GLY A 142 -18.27 10.64 -15.56
C GLY A 142 -17.93 9.35 -16.32
N LYS A 143 -16.73 9.21 -16.90
CA LYS A 143 -16.30 8.01 -17.66
C LYS A 143 -15.17 7.27 -16.97
N ILE A 144 -15.08 5.96 -17.15
CA ILE A 144 -14.03 5.12 -16.54
C ILE A 144 -12.78 5.15 -17.42
N TYR A 145 -11.65 5.62 -16.86
CA TYR A 145 -10.38 5.70 -17.60
C TYR A 145 -9.30 4.74 -17.09
N GLY A 146 -9.57 4.04 -15.99
CA GLY A 146 -8.63 3.13 -15.35
C GLY A 146 -9.30 1.83 -14.96
N ILE A 147 -8.51 0.77 -14.93
CA ILE A 147 -8.89 -0.52 -14.39
C ILE A 147 -8.23 -0.65 -13.01
N PRO A 148 -9.00 -0.70 -11.91
CA PRO A 148 -8.43 -0.67 -10.58
C PRO A 148 -7.67 -1.97 -10.32
N GLU A 149 -6.49 -1.90 -9.70
CA GLU A 149 -5.84 -3.09 -9.14
C GLU A 149 -6.56 -3.45 -7.82
N TYR A 150 -7.78 -3.98 -7.96
CA TYR A 150 -8.69 -4.22 -6.85
C TYR A 150 -8.12 -5.22 -5.84
N SER A 151 -8.31 -4.91 -4.56
CA SER A 151 -8.01 -5.81 -3.46
C SER A 151 -9.11 -5.66 -2.41
N PRO A 152 -9.74 -6.75 -1.95
CA PRO A 152 -10.66 -6.67 -0.81
C PRO A 152 -9.93 -6.08 0.40
N VAL A 153 -10.67 -5.28 1.17
CA VAL A 153 -10.13 -4.46 2.26
C VAL A 153 -9.56 -5.34 3.37
N SER A 154 -8.26 -5.22 3.62
CA SER A 154 -7.60 -5.69 4.84
C SER A 154 -6.80 -4.55 5.45
N GLU A 155 -7.06 -4.26 6.73
CA GLU A 155 -6.39 -3.18 7.43
C GLU A 155 -5.16 -3.69 8.17
N VAL A 156 -4.21 -2.79 8.34
CA VAL A 156 -3.18 -2.95 9.36
C VAL A 156 -3.85 -2.75 10.71
N THR A 157 -3.73 -3.74 11.58
CA THR A 157 -4.43 -3.80 12.86
C THR A 157 -3.43 -3.88 14.00
N PRO A 158 -3.63 -3.15 15.11
CA PRO A 158 -2.86 -3.35 16.32
C PRO A 158 -2.90 -4.80 16.81
N VAL A 159 -1.74 -5.31 17.20
CA VAL A 159 -1.56 -6.64 17.78
C VAL A 159 -0.88 -6.53 19.12
N ILE A 160 -1.10 -7.52 19.98
CA ILE A 160 -0.57 -7.57 21.33
C ILE A 160 0.04 -8.94 21.64
N ARG A 161 1.10 -8.95 22.46
CA ARG A 161 1.68 -10.15 23.09
C ARG A 161 0.69 -10.77 24.06
N LYS A 162 -0.04 -11.79 23.61
CA LYS A 162 -0.99 -12.53 24.44
C LYS A 162 -0.29 -13.29 25.56
N ASP A 163 0.89 -13.83 25.28
CA ASP A 163 1.73 -14.50 26.28
C ASP A 163 2.10 -13.56 27.44
N TRP A 164 2.30 -12.27 27.17
CA TRP A 164 2.52 -11.25 28.20
C TRP A 164 1.23 -10.91 28.97
N LEU A 165 0.08 -10.84 28.29
CA LEU A 165 -1.21 -10.67 28.98
C LEU A 165 -1.46 -11.81 29.96
N ASP A 166 -1.30 -13.05 29.50
CA ASP A 166 -1.55 -14.26 30.30
C ASP A 166 -0.61 -14.33 31.51
N LYS A 167 0.68 -14.04 31.32
CA LYS A 167 1.67 -14.05 32.41
C LYS A 167 1.39 -13.01 33.49
N LEU A 168 0.92 -11.83 33.10
CA LEU A 168 0.58 -10.75 34.05
C LEU A 168 -0.88 -10.84 34.56
N GLY A 169 -1.66 -11.81 34.09
CA GLY A 169 -3.09 -11.94 34.44
C GLY A 169 -3.95 -10.77 33.94
N LEU A 170 -3.52 -10.12 32.85
CA LEU A 170 -4.20 -8.99 32.24
C LEU A 170 -5.24 -9.45 31.20
N LYS A 171 -6.29 -8.66 31.02
CA LYS A 171 -7.30 -8.89 29.99
C LYS A 171 -6.95 -8.14 28.70
N MET A 172 -7.49 -8.61 27.57
CA MET A 172 -7.47 -7.88 26.31
C MET A 172 -8.10 -6.49 26.50
N PRO A 173 -7.42 -5.39 26.16
CA PRO A 173 -7.98 -4.05 26.30
C PRO A 173 -9.12 -3.81 25.31
N THR A 174 -10.14 -3.10 25.77
CA THR A 174 -11.35 -2.77 24.99
C THR A 174 -11.54 -1.27 24.74
N ASN A 175 -10.67 -0.45 25.33
CA ASN A 175 -10.63 1.01 25.22
C ASN A 175 -9.21 1.53 25.52
N TYR A 176 -8.97 2.82 25.25
CA TYR A 176 -7.64 3.43 25.42
C TYR A 176 -7.16 3.48 26.88
N GLU A 177 -8.06 3.58 27.86
CA GLU A 177 -7.66 3.58 29.28
C GLU A 177 -7.15 2.20 29.72
N GLU A 178 -7.80 1.13 29.28
CA GLU A 178 -7.32 -0.24 29.49
C GLU A 178 -6.02 -0.50 28.72
N LEU A 179 -5.95 -0.06 27.46
CA LEU A 179 -4.74 -0.19 26.65
C LEU A 179 -3.54 0.52 27.30
N LYS A 180 -3.78 1.71 27.89
CA LYS A 180 -2.76 2.47 28.63
C LYS A 180 -2.25 1.68 29.83
N LYS A 181 -3.15 1.13 30.64
CA LYS A 181 -2.79 0.30 31.79
C LYS A 181 -1.99 -0.94 31.40
N VAL A 182 -2.39 -1.60 30.32
CA VAL A 182 -1.69 -2.78 29.78
C VAL A 182 -0.30 -2.41 29.28
N ALA A 183 -0.17 -1.33 28.50
CA ALA A 183 1.12 -0.85 28.01
C ALA A 183 2.09 -0.49 29.15
N ILE A 184 1.59 0.18 30.21
CA ILE A 184 2.38 0.49 31.40
C ILE A 184 2.77 -0.79 32.16
N ALA A 185 1.86 -1.76 32.30
CA ALA A 185 2.16 -3.03 32.95
C ALA A 185 3.24 -3.81 32.20
N PHE A 186 3.18 -3.87 30.87
CA PHE A 186 4.23 -4.44 30.03
C PHE A 186 5.59 -3.74 30.18
N THR A 187 5.60 -2.49 30.63
CA THR A 187 6.84 -1.75 30.84
C THR A 187 7.42 -1.98 32.24
N LYS A 188 6.56 -2.21 33.24
CA LYS A 188 6.93 -2.12 34.66
C LYS A 188 6.84 -3.43 35.45
N GLN A 189 6.33 -4.51 34.84
CA GLN A 189 6.02 -5.75 35.55
C GLN A 189 6.73 -6.97 34.97
N ASP A 190 7.85 -6.76 34.25
CA ASP A 190 8.72 -7.84 33.73
C ASP A 190 7.92 -8.93 32.96
N PRO A 191 7.17 -8.55 31.90
CA PRO A 191 6.32 -9.48 31.18
C PRO A 191 7.12 -10.58 30.48
N ASP A 192 8.41 -10.40 30.17
CA ASP A 192 9.26 -11.43 29.59
C ASP A 192 9.99 -12.28 30.65
N GLY A 193 10.17 -11.78 31.87
CA GLY A 193 10.57 -12.57 33.06
C GLY A 193 12.08 -12.66 33.23
N ASN A 194 12.80 -11.70 32.65
CA ASN A 194 14.25 -11.69 32.65
C ASN A 194 14.82 -10.90 33.85
N GLY A 195 13.96 -10.28 34.66
CA GLY A 195 14.32 -9.48 35.83
C GLY A 195 14.93 -8.11 35.51
N LYS A 196 14.74 -7.59 34.29
CA LYS A 196 15.27 -6.31 33.80
C LYS A 196 14.16 -5.43 33.27
N ASP A 197 14.34 -4.12 33.44
CA ASP A 197 13.45 -3.11 32.87
C ASP A 197 13.87 -2.79 31.43
N ASP A 198 13.76 -3.78 30.52
CA ASP A 198 14.14 -3.66 29.10
C ASP A 198 12.98 -3.88 28.12
N THR A 199 11.77 -3.98 28.63
CA THR A 199 10.52 -4.09 27.87
C THR A 199 9.69 -2.82 27.98
N TYR A 200 8.86 -2.55 26.97
CA TYR A 200 7.90 -1.44 26.99
C TYR A 200 6.59 -1.79 26.28
N GLY A 201 5.58 -0.96 26.51
CA GLY A 201 4.23 -1.18 26.02
C GLY A 201 4.13 -1.15 24.49
N ILE A 202 4.43 0.01 23.90
CA ILE A 202 4.09 0.33 22.49
C ILE A 202 5.32 0.68 21.66
N ALA A 203 5.48 0.02 20.51
CA ALA A 203 6.52 0.28 19.53
C ALA A 203 6.11 1.34 18.49
N MET A 204 6.67 2.55 18.57
CA MET A 204 6.37 3.67 17.65
C MET A 204 7.65 4.26 17.06
N GLY A 205 7.54 4.78 15.84
CA GLY A 205 8.61 5.47 15.12
C GLY A 205 8.25 6.90 14.72
N GLN A 206 9.11 7.46 13.86
CA GLN A 206 8.93 8.79 13.33
C GLN A 206 7.57 8.93 12.66
N ASN A 207 7.04 10.16 12.62
CA ASN A 207 5.71 10.46 12.10
C ASN A 207 4.53 9.88 12.90
N ILE A 208 4.76 9.42 14.14
CA ILE A 208 3.72 8.81 15.00
C ILE A 208 3.16 7.55 14.33
N ASP A 209 4.07 6.70 13.82
CA ASP A 209 3.74 5.48 13.08
C ASP A 209 4.29 4.25 13.82
N PRO A 210 3.47 3.27 14.23
CA PRO A 210 2.04 3.15 13.98
C PRO A 210 1.16 4.11 14.77
N ASP A 211 -0.02 4.41 14.22
CA ASP A 211 -1.00 5.37 14.76
C ASP A 211 -2.04 4.77 15.73
N TYR A 212 -2.04 3.45 15.94
CA TYR A 212 -2.91 2.75 16.92
C TYR A 212 -4.36 3.27 17.06
N ASN A 213 -5.00 3.59 15.94
CA ASN A 213 -6.23 4.38 15.94
C ASN A 213 -7.52 3.60 16.21
N MET A 214 -7.44 2.30 16.51
CA MET A 214 -8.52 1.43 17.06
C MET A 214 -9.95 1.60 16.48
N GLY A 215 -10.11 2.23 15.32
CA GLY A 215 -11.40 2.55 14.72
C GLY A 215 -11.36 3.78 13.80
N ALA A 216 -12.34 3.88 12.90
CA ALA A 216 -12.45 4.99 11.95
C ALA A 216 -12.59 6.36 12.62
N TYR A 217 -13.18 6.40 13.84
CA TYR A 217 -13.35 7.61 14.63
C TYR A 217 -12.02 8.27 15.02
N TRP A 218 -10.97 7.50 15.32
CA TRP A 218 -9.68 8.09 15.73
C TRP A 218 -8.64 8.13 14.60
N ASP A 219 -8.99 7.67 13.40
CA ASP A 219 -8.05 7.61 12.29
C ASP A 219 -7.71 9.02 11.75
N TYR A 220 -6.43 9.39 11.77
CA TYR A 220 -6.00 10.74 11.40
C TYR A 220 -6.22 11.08 9.92
N THR A 221 -6.35 10.07 9.04
CA THR A 221 -6.61 10.24 7.60
C THR A 221 -8.10 10.26 7.27
N ALA A 222 -8.95 9.89 8.23
CA ALA A 222 -10.39 9.84 8.04
C ALA A 222 -11.00 11.25 8.02
N TRP A 223 -11.70 11.59 6.94
CA TRP A 223 -12.60 12.74 6.91
C TRP A 223 -13.95 12.33 7.50
N TYR A 224 -13.92 11.94 8.78
CA TYR A 224 -15.06 11.41 9.54
C TYR A 224 -15.81 12.51 10.27
N HIS A 225 -15.05 13.34 10.99
CA HIS A 225 -15.57 14.38 11.87
C HIS A 225 -16.06 15.58 11.08
N LYS A 226 -17.00 16.32 11.68
CA LYS A 226 -17.47 17.60 11.16
C LYS A 226 -17.20 18.71 12.16
N ASN A 227 -16.88 19.89 11.65
CA ASN A 227 -16.80 21.08 12.46
C ASN A 227 -18.20 21.67 12.76
N GLU A 228 -18.26 22.76 13.52
CA GLU A 228 -19.51 23.44 13.90
C GLU A 228 -20.36 23.90 12.70
N GLN A 229 -19.75 24.12 11.53
CA GLN A 229 -20.46 24.48 10.30
C GLN A 229 -20.95 23.26 9.52
N GLY A 230 -20.83 22.05 10.07
CA GLY A 230 -21.23 20.79 9.44
C GLY A 230 -20.32 20.33 8.30
N ARG A 231 -19.14 20.93 8.13
CA ARG A 231 -18.16 20.55 7.11
C ARG A 231 -17.24 19.46 7.63
N TYR A 232 -16.93 18.48 6.80
CA TYR A 232 -15.95 17.46 7.13
C TYR A 232 -14.58 18.08 7.36
N ILE A 233 -13.87 17.60 8.38
CA ILE A 233 -12.49 17.99 8.70
C ILE A 233 -11.56 16.78 8.65
N PRO A 234 -10.27 16.97 8.35
CA PRO A 234 -9.33 15.86 8.37
C PRO A 234 -9.12 15.37 9.82
N GLY A 235 -9.12 14.04 10.02
CA GLY A 235 -9.05 13.42 11.34
C GLY A 235 -7.84 13.88 12.18
N ILE A 236 -6.73 14.24 11.54
CA ILE A 236 -5.50 14.73 12.19
C ILE A 236 -5.67 16.02 13.02
N ILE A 237 -6.76 16.79 12.82
CA ILE A 237 -7.08 17.96 13.67
C ILE A 237 -8.31 17.75 14.56
N SER A 238 -8.88 16.55 14.59
CA SER A 238 -10.09 16.24 15.37
C SER A 238 -9.82 16.11 16.87
N ASP A 239 -10.87 16.25 17.69
CA ASP A 239 -10.80 15.97 19.12
C ASP A 239 -10.44 14.50 19.41
N ALA A 240 -10.86 13.58 18.53
CA ALA A 240 -10.47 12.17 18.61
C ALA A 240 -8.94 12.03 18.48
N ARG A 241 -8.31 12.81 17.60
CA ARG A 241 -6.85 12.84 17.49
C ARG A 241 -6.21 13.46 18.73
N LYS A 242 -6.76 14.53 19.30
CA LYS A 242 -6.29 15.12 20.57
C LYS A 242 -6.26 14.07 21.69
N GLN A 243 -7.31 13.23 21.79
CA GLN A 243 -7.36 12.12 22.75
C GLN A 243 -6.20 11.12 22.55
N LEU A 244 -5.90 10.76 21.30
CA LEU A 244 -4.77 9.88 20.97
C LEU A 244 -3.42 10.50 21.33
N ILE A 245 -3.23 11.79 21.05
CA ILE A 245 -1.99 12.49 21.41
C ILE A 245 -1.82 12.55 22.93
N GLN A 246 -2.89 12.74 23.70
CA GLN A 246 -2.84 12.63 25.16
C GLN A 246 -2.47 11.21 25.61
N PHE A 247 -3.05 10.18 25.00
CA PHE A 247 -2.69 8.79 25.29
C PHE A 247 -1.20 8.52 25.06
N TYR A 248 -0.62 9.01 23.96
CA TYR A 248 0.81 8.88 23.72
C TYR A 248 1.67 9.69 24.67
N ALA A 249 1.27 10.91 25.01
CA ALA A 249 1.99 11.74 25.99
C ALA A 249 2.02 11.07 27.38
N ASP A 250 0.91 10.47 27.80
CA ASP A 250 0.83 9.68 29.03
C ASP A 250 1.82 8.49 28.98
N LEU A 251 1.81 7.71 27.89
CA LEU A 251 2.72 6.58 27.74
C LEU A 251 4.18 7.00 27.68
N TYR A 252 4.49 8.09 26.97
CA TYR A 252 5.84 8.63 26.88
C TYR A 252 6.36 9.03 28.27
N LYS A 253 5.55 9.73 29.05
CA LYS A 253 5.87 10.11 30.44
C LYS A 253 6.10 8.90 31.33
N GLU A 254 5.35 7.82 31.13
CA GLU A 254 5.48 6.57 31.88
C GLU A 254 6.59 5.64 31.37
N GLY A 255 7.30 6.02 30.30
CA GLY A 255 8.33 5.19 29.65
C GLY A 255 7.78 4.01 28.84
N ALA A 256 6.46 3.97 28.64
CA ALA A 256 5.75 2.86 28.01
C ALA A 256 5.59 2.98 26.48
N LEU A 257 6.21 4.00 25.89
CA LEU A 257 6.34 4.24 24.45
C LEU A 257 7.84 4.19 24.09
N THR A 258 8.16 3.75 22.87
CA THR A 258 9.52 3.82 22.32
C THR A 258 10.17 5.18 22.60
N ARG A 259 11.24 5.21 23.39
CA ARG A 259 11.81 6.45 23.95
C ARG A 259 12.26 7.45 22.88
N ASP A 260 12.93 6.95 21.85
CA ASP A 260 13.54 7.78 20.80
C ASP A 260 12.69 7.74 19.51
N PHE A 261 11.37 7.48 19.63
CA PHE A 261 10.47 7.19 18.49
C PHE A 261 10.61 8.19 17.34
N ALA A 262 10.72 9.50 17.64
CA ALA A 262 10.80 10.55 16.64
C ALA A 262 12.02 10.44 15.70
N LEU A 263 13.04 9.66 16.07
CA LEU A 263 14.26 9.40 15.30
C LEU A 263 14.30 8.00 14.68
N MET A 264 13.31 7.14 14.96
CA MET A 264 13.33 5.75 14.53
C MET A 264 12.60 5.58 13.19
N SER A 265 13.32 5.02 12.21
CA SER A 265 12.71 4.63 10.95
C SER A 265 11.73 3.48 11.15
N TRP A 266 10.76 3.34 10.24
CA TRP A 266 9.84 2.20 10.21
C TRP A 266 10.56 0.84 10.28
N GLY A 267 11.67 0.71 9.56
CA GLY A 267 12.49 -0.51 9.56
C GLY A 267 13.13 -0.79 10.91
N ASP A 268 13.57 0.25 11.63
CA ASP A 268 14.16 0.11 12.97
C ASP A 268 13.11 -0.29 14.00
N VAL A 269 11.92 0.33 13.97
CA VAL A 269 10.82 -0.03 14.89
C VAL A 269 10.36 -1.48 14.69
N ASN A 270 10.34 -1.96 13.44
CA ASN A 270 10.07 -3.38 13.18
C ASN A 270 11.20 -4.25 13.75
N SER A 271 12.41 -4.07 13.25
CA SER A 271 13.49 -5.05 13.40
C SER A 271 14.28 -4.96 14.70
N LYS A 272 14.43 -3.76 15.28
CA LYS A 272 15.27 -3.51 16.47
C LYS A 272 14.47 -3.34 17.75
N GLU A 273 13.17 -3.16 17.62
CA GLU A 273 12.26 -2.89 18.74
C GLU A 273 11.25 -4.03 18.92
N PHE A 274 10.20 -4.11 18.10
CA PHE A 274 9.15 -5.11 18.32
C PHE A 274 9.62 -6.55 18.07
N TYR A 275 10.17 -6.84 16.88
CA TYR A 275 10.64 -8.20 16.56
C TYR A 275 11.96 -8.58 17.24
N ALA A 276 12.61 -7.63 17.91
CA ALA A 276 13.72 -7.89 18.82
C ALA A 276 13.25 -8.28 20.25
N GLY A 277 11.94 -8.32 20.50
CA GLY A 277 11.34 -8.77 21.76
C GLY A 277 11.10 -7.68 22.80
N LYS A 278 11.39 -6.40 22.50
CA LYS A 278 11.36 -5.32 23.50
C LYS A 278 9.99 -4.69 23.71
N ALA A 279 9.04 -4.90 22.82
CA ALA A 279 7.73 -4.23 22.87
C ALA A 279 6.57 -5.24 22.86
N GLY A 280 5.52 -4.93 23.61
CA GLY A 280 4.35 -5.80 23.75
C GLY A 280 3.23 -5.54 22.75
N ILE A 281 3.16 -4.34 22.17
CA ILE A 281 2.08 -3.91 21.27
C ILE A 281 2.68 -3.31 19.99
N PHE A 282 2.21 -3.78 18.85
CA PHE A 282 2.61 -3.30 17.52
C PHE A 282 1.46 -3.45 16.53
N ILE A 283 1.74 -3.58 15.24
CA ILE A 283 0.74 -3.78 14.20
C ILE A 283 1.07 -5.00 13.33
N ALA A 284 0.04 -5.60 12.76
CA ALA A 284 0.16 -6.62 11.73
C ALA A 284 -0.97 -6.49 10.70
N ALA A 285 -0.85 -7.20 9.59
CA ALA A 285 -1.89 -7.29 8.57
C ALA A 285 -2.02 -8.75 8.11
N PRO A 286 -3.17 -9.14 7.51
CA PRO A 286 -3.30 -10.48 6.94
C PRO A 286 -2.25 -10.82 5.88
N GLN A 287 -1.76 -9.82 5.13
CA GLN A 287 -0.82 -10.00 4.04
C GLN A 287 0.42 -9.12 4.22
N GLY A 288 1.54 -9.53 3.62
CA GLY A 288 2.78 -8.73 3.57
C GLY A 288 3.62 -8.76 4.86
N MET A 289 3.34 -9.69 5.78
CA MET A 289 4.15 -9.86 6.98
C MET A 289 5.45 -10.63 6.68
N SER A 290 6.52 -10.28 7.37
CA SER A 290 7.84 -10.88 7.19
C SER A 290 7.99 -12.15 8.04
N GLU A 291 8.13 -13.33 7.41
CA GLU A 291 8.47 -14.56 8.14
C GLU A 291 9.82 -14.47 8.87
N PRO A 292 10.91 -13.91 8.28
CA PRO A 292 12.17 -13.74 8.99
C PRO A 292 12.03 -12.92 10.27
N TYR A 293 11.22 -11.86 10.26
CA TYR A 293 10.99 -11.05 11.46
C TYR A 293 10.27 -11.83 12.57
N MET A 294 9.22 -12.58 12.21
CA MET A 294 8.56 -13.45 13.20
C MET A 294 9.54 -14.51 13.73
N GLN A 295 10.39 -15.10 12.88
CA GLN A 295 11.42 -16.05 13.30
C GLN A 295 12.43 -15.42 14.27
N SER A 296 12.86 -14.19 14.02
CA SER A 296 13.75 -13.45 14.95
C SER A 296 13.11 -13.28 16.32
N LEU A 297 11.82 -12.92 16.38
CA LEU A 297 11.09 -12.84 17.65
C LEU A 297 11.05 -14.19 18.36
N LEU A 298 10.73 -15.26 17.63
CA LEU A 298 10.62 -16.62 18.19
C LEU A 298 11.98 -17.21 18.61
N GLN A 299 13.09 -16.76 18.05
CA GLN A 299 14.42 -17.16 18.50
C GLN A 299 14.74 -16.64 19.90
N VAL A 300 14.25 -15.45 20.26
CA VAL A 300 14.46 -14.83 21.58
C VAL A 300 13.34 -15.20 22.55
N HIS A 301 12.09 -15.28 22.06
CA HIS A 301 10.91 -15.65 22.82
C HIS A 301 10.14 -16.77 22.11
N PRO A 302 10.51 -18.05 22.31
CA PRO A 302 9.89 -19.19 21.62
C PRO A 302 8.38 -19.33 21.83
N GLU A 303 7.88 -18.87 22.98
CA GLU A 303 6.47 -18.90 23.37
C GLU A 303 5.69 -17.63 22.95
N ALA A 304 6.31 -16.72 22.18
CA ALA A 304 5.64 -15.48 21.79
C ALA A 304 4.37 -15.77 20.99
N GLU A 305 3.25 -15.25 21.48
CA GLU A 305 1.95 -15.38 20.83
C GLU A 305 1.37 -13.99 20.57
N LEU A 306 1.17 -13.66 19.30
CA LEU A 306 0.54 -12.41 18.88
C LEU A 306 -0.93 -12.65 18.56
N VAL A 307 -1.78 -11.75 19.04
CA VAL A 307 -3.21 -11.73 18.73
C VAL A 307 -3.65 -10.31 18.36
N PRO A 308 -4.65 -10.15 17.47
CA PRO A 308 -5.15 -8.82 17.11
C PRO A 308 -5.96 -8.19 18.25
N ILE A 309 -5.85 -6.87 18.36
CA ILE A 309 -6.72 -6.05 19.21
C ILE A 309 -7.94 -5.65 18.37
N PRO A 310 -9.18 -6.04 18.76
CA PRO A 310 -10.39 -5.60 18.05
C PRO A 310 -10.57 -4.08 18.10
N PRO A 311 -11.33 -3.49 17.16
CA PRO A 311 -11.61 -2.06 17.21
C PRO A 311 -12.38 -1.71 18.49
N PHE A 312 -12.08 -0.54 19.05
CA PHE A 312 -12.77 -0.01 20.21
C PHE A 312 -14.12 0.58 19.81
N GLN A 313 -15.05 0.59 20.77
CA GLN A 313 -16.29 1.34 20.59
C GLN A 313 -16.01 2.83 20.79
N ALA A 314 -16.31 3.63 19.77
CA ALA A 314 -16.13 5.06 19.79
C ALA A 314 -17.22 5.76 20.62
N PRO A 315 -16.98 7.02 21.07
CA PRO A 315 -17.96 7.80 21.82
C PRO A 315 -19.29 8.00 21.11
N ASP A 316 -19.29 8.01 19.77
CA ASP A 316 -20.50 8.11 18.94
C ASP A 316 -21.21 6.76 18.72
N GLY A 317 -20.73 5.69 19.35
CA GLY A 317 -21.25 4.33 19.25
C GLY A 317 -20.73 3.55 18.04
N SER A 318 -19.98 4.17 17.12
CA SER A 318 -19.37 3.47 15.99
C SER A 318 -18.31 2.48 16.46
N LYS A 319 -18.19 1.36 15.73
CA LYS A 319 -17.19 0.33 15.99
C LYS A 319 -16.75 -0.28 14.67
N GLY A 320 -15.45 -0.27 14.40
CA GLY A 320 -14.86 -0.78 13.16
C GLY A 320 -13.80 0.14 12.57
N PHE A 321 -12.99 -0.40 11.65
CA PHE A 321 -11.83 0.30 11.09
C PHE A 321 -12.19 1.13 9.87
N ARG A 322 -11.37 2.13 9.55
CA ARG A 322 -11.48 2.86 8.27
C ARG A 322 -11.02 1.95 7.14
N ALA A 323 -11.84 1.77 6.12
CA ALA A 323 -11.49 1.00 4.93
C ALA A 323 -10.39 1.72 4.12
N ARG A 324 -9.33 1.01 3.77
CA ARG A 324 -8.34 1.40 2.78
C ARG A 324 -9.02 1.63 1.43
N LYS A 325 -8.31 2.34 0.55
CA LYS A 325 -8.70 2.41 -0.86
C LYS A 325 -8.85 0.98 -1.39
N PRO A 326 -9.89 0.70 -2.20
CA PRO A 326 -10.10 -0.63 -2.76
C PRO A 326 -9.08 -1.02 -3.82
N TYR A 327 -8.17 -0.12 -4.18
CA TYR A 327 -7.13 -0.33 -5.17
C TYR A 327 -5.79 0.16 -4.64
N PHE A 328 -4.72 -0.59 -4.94
CA PHE A 328 -3.34 -0.16 -4.64
C PHE A 328 -2.67 0.49 -5.85
N GLY A 329 -3.25 0.31 -7.04
CA GLY A 329 -2.80 0.83 -8.31
C GLY A 329 -3.95 0.87 -9.31
N MET A 330 -3.70 1.40 -10.50
CA MET A 330 -4.64 1.32 -11.61
C MET A 330 -3.90 1.15 -12.93
N THR A 331 -4.55 0.53 -13.90
CA THR A 331 -4.03 0.40 -15.26
C THR A 331 -4.87 1.24 -16.21
N ALA A 332 -4.24 2.15 -16.95
CA ALA A 332 -4.89 2.95 -17.99
C ALA A 332 -4.45 2.47 -19.38
N LEU A 333 -5.32 2.63 -20.36
CA LEU A 333 -5.02 2.35 -21.76
C LEU A 333 -4.87 3.65 -22.54
N SER A 334 -3.85 3.76 -23.40
CA SER A 334 -3.59 4.96 -24.18
C SER A 334 -4.76 5.34 -25.09
N ALA A 335 -5.07 6.63 -25.21
CA ALA A 335 -6.10 7.13 -26.11
C ALA A 335 -5.83 6.77 -27.60
N LYS A 336 -4.57 6.49 -27.97
CA LYS A 336 -4.17 6.03 -29.32
C LYS A 336 -4.81 4.70 -29.73
N LEU A 337 -5.39 3.97 -28.76
CA LEU A 337 -6.08 2.69 -29.00
C LEU A 337 -7.54 2.86 -29.43
N ALA A 338 -8.07 4.09 -29.52
CA ALA A 338 -9.47 4.35 -29.88
C ALA A 338 -9.89 3.66 -31.19
N ASP A 339 -9.00 3.66 -32.19
CA ASP A 339 -9.24 3.03 -33.49
C ASP A 339 -8.74 1.59 -33.59
N GLN A 340 -8.37 0.97 -32.46
CA GLN A 340 -7.79 -0.39 -32.39
C GLN A 340 -8.59 -1.31 -31.45
N PRO A 341 -9.89 -1.53 -31.66
CA PRO A 341 -10.75 -2.25 -30.73
C PRO A 341 -10.30 -3.70 -30.47
N GLU A 342 -9.74 -4.38 -31.47
CA GLU A 342 -9.20 -5.74 -31.30
C GLU A 342 -7.95 -5.77 -30.42
N LYS A 343 -7.14 -4.70 -30.46
CA LYS A 343 -5.98 -4.54 -29.56
C LYS A 343 -6.42 -4.28 -28.13
N VAL A 344 -7.42 -3.43 -27.94
CA VAL A 344 -8.03 -3.19 -26.63
C VAL A 344 -8.57 -4.50 -26.05
N LYS A 345 -9.36 -5.26 -26.83
CA LYS A 345 -9.87 -6.57 -26.39
C LYS A 345 -8.76 -7.53 -25.98
N ARG A 346 -7.69 -7.62 -26.77
CA ARG A 346 -6.54 -8.49 -26.47
C ARG A 346 -5.83 -8.07 -25.18
N ILE A 347 -5.65 -6.77 -24.95
CA ILE A 347 -5.07 -6.25 -23.70
C ILE A 347 -5.95 -6.63 -22.51
N LEU A 348 -7.26 -6.46 -22.62
CA LEU A 348 -8.20 -6.76 -21.55
C LEU A 348 -8.32 -8.28 -21.30
N GLU A 349 -8.22 -9.13 -22.33
CA GLU A 349 -8.10 -10.59 -22.19
C GLU A 349 -6.85 -10.97 -21.37
N MET A 350 -5.72 -10.32 -21.63
CA MET A 350 -4.48 -10.57 -20.86
C MET A 350 -4.64 -10.15 -19.40
N ILE A 351 -5.30 -9.01 -19.14
CA ILE A 351 -5.58 -8.51 -17.80
C ILE A 351 -6.56 -9.43 -17.05
N ASP A 352 -7.67 -9.81 -17.69
CA ASP A 352 -8.68 -10.72 -17.11
C ASP A 352 -8.07 -12.08 -16.76
N PHE A 353 -7.26 -12.66 -17.67
CA PHE A 353 -6.58 -13.91 -17.42
C PHE A 353 -5.60 -13.81 -16.24
N GLY A 354 -4.80 -12.73 -16.17
CA GLY A 354 -3.84 -12.50 -15.10
C GLY A 354 -4.47 -12.29 -13.72
N ARG A 355 -5.74 -11.85 -13.69
CA ARG A 355 -6.53 -11.60 -12.47
C ARG A 355 -7.41 -12.75 -12.03
N LYS A 356 -7.44 -13.85 -12.79
CA LYS A 356 -8.16 -15.04 -12.38
C LYS A 356 -7.68 -15.51 -11.01
N PHE A 357 -8.60 -15.58 -10.06
CA PHE A 357 -8.31 -16.04 -8.71
C PHE A 357 -8.42 -17.57 -8.66
N TYR A 358 -7.38 -18.21 -8.12
CA TYR A 358 -7.36 -19.65 -7.88
C TYR A 358 -7.46 -19.89 -6.36
N PRO A 359 -8.54 -20.52 -5.88
CA PRO A 359 -8.62 -21.03 -4.51
C PRO A 359 -7.43 -21.93 -4.19
N TRP A 360 -7.07 -22.04 -2.92
CA TRP A 360 -5.88 -22.79 -2.50
C TRP A 360 -5.87 -24.25 -2.96
N GLU A 361 -7.04 -24.87 -2.99
CA GLU A 361 -7.27 -26.24 -3.45
C GLU A 361 -6.98 -26.41 -4.95
N GLU A 362 -7.06 -25.33 -5.72
CA GLU A 362 -6.84 -25.31 -7.16
C GLU A 362 -5.42 -24.87 -7.54
N ARG A 363 -4.57 -24.50 -6.55
CA ARG A 363 -3.18 -24.08 -6.78
C ARG A 363 -2.25 -25.29 -6.91
N THR A 364 -2.56 -26.17 -7.86
CA THR A 364 -1.87 -27.44 -8.08
C THR A 364 -1.41 -27.57 -9.55
N PRO A 365 -0.47 -28.48 -9.85
CA PRO A 365 -0.07 -28.76 -11.22
C PRO A 365 -1.21 -29.26 -12.13
N ASP A 366 -2.28 -29.81 -11.55
CA ASP A 366 -3.44 -30.31 -12.31
C ASP A 366 -4.31 -29.17 -12.87
N ASN A 367 -4.27 -28.00 -12.22
CA ASN A 367 -4.90 -26.80 -12.75
C ASN A 367 -3.99 -26.17 -13.81
N LYS A 368 -4.27 -26.47 -15.08
CA LYS A 368 -3.45 -26.05 -16.22
C LYS A 368 -3.26 -24.53 -16.33
N ASP A 369 -4.27 -23.74 -15.98
CA ASP A 369 -4.12 -22.28 -16.05
C ASP A 369 -3.23 -21.77 -14.92
N PHE A 370 -3.40 -22.29 -13.70
CA PHE A 370 -2.54 -21.95 -12.56
C PHE A 370 -1.08 -22.40 -12.81
N ASP A 371 -0.88 -23.65 -13.21
CA ASP A 371 0.43 -24.24 -13.50
C ASP A 371 1.15 -23.44 -14.60
N TRP A 372 0.44 -23.10 -15.68
CA TRP A 372 0.98 -22.23 -16.73
C TRP A 372 1.35 -20.84 -16.19
N LEU A 373 0.47 -20.19 -15.41
CA LEU A 373 0.67 -18.85 -14.87
C LEU A 373 1.91 -18.78 -13.95
N TRP A 374 2.19 -19.86 -13.22
CA TRP A 374 3.34 -20.02 -12.34
C TRP A 374 4.58 -20.63 -13.02
N GLY A 375 4.55 -20.82 -14.34
CA GLY A 375 5.72 -21.25 -15.12
C GLY A 375 6.04 -22.74 -15.01
N HIS A 376 5.02 -23.58 -14.80
CA HIS A 376 5.07 -25.03 -14.62
C HIS A 376 5.84 -25.53 -13.38
N GLN A 377 5.29 -26.57 -12.77
CA GLN A 377 5.94 -27.31 -11.68
C GLN A 377 7.32 -27.83 -12.11
N GLY A 378 8.34 -27.54 -11.30
CA GLY A 378 9.74 -27.90 -11.55
C GLY A 378 10.54 -26.87 -12.35
N GLU A 379 9.89 -25.89 -12.99
CA GLU A 379 10.56 -24.80 -13.70
C GLU A 379 10.34 -23.46 -12.98
N GLY A 380 9.13 -22.90 -13.06
CA GLY A 380 8.80 -21.62 -12.44
C GLY A 380 8.51 -21.72 -10.94
N TYR A 381 7.97 -22.86 -10.48
CA TYR A 381 7.63 -23.09 -9.08
C TYR A 381 7.78 -24.57 -8.68
N VAL A 382 7.76 -24.85 -7.37
CA VAL A 382 7.71 -26.20 -6.81
C VAL A 382 6.67 -26.29 -5.70
N MET A 383 5.89 -27.37 -5.64
CA MET A 383 5.07 -27.70 -4.48
C MET A 383 5.93 -28.09 -3.26
N LYS A 384 5.75 -27.39 -2.13
CA LYS A 384 6.33 -27.73 -0.83
C LYS A 384 5.23 -27.65 0.24
N GLY A 385 5.05 -28.73 1.01
CA GLY A 385 4.02 -28.78 2.05
C GLY A 385 2.60 -28.50 1.54
N GLY A 386 2.29 -28.92 0.31
CA GLY A 386 0.99 -28.66 -0.33
C GLY A 386 0.81 -27.23 -0.86
N LYS A 387 1.84 -26.39 -0.87
CA LYS A 387 1.78 -24.99 -1.35
C LYS A 387 2.75 -24.75 -2.52
N PRO A 388 2.39 -23.91 -3.50
CA PRO A 388 3.31 -23.49 -4.55
C PRO A 388 4.37 -22.53 -4.00
N VAL A 389 5.65 -22.81 -4.27
CA VAL A 389 6.79 -21.96 -3.90
C VAL A 389 7.54 -21.55 -5.16
N ALA A 390 7.65 -20.25 -5.42
CA ALA A 390 8.37 -19.71 -6.56
C ALA A 390 9.86 -20.10 -6.53
N GLN A 391 10.46 -20.39 -7.70
CA GLN A 391 11.88 -20.70 -7.86
C GLN A 391 12.57 -19.76 -8.84
N LYS A 392 12.00 -19.63 -10.05
CA LYS A 392 12.53 -18.81 -11.14
C LYS A 392 11.47 -17.84 -11.62
N PRO A 393 11.34 -16.66 -11.00
CA PRO A 393 10.31 -15.68 -11.34
C PRO A 393 10.28 -15.33 -12.84
N GLU A 394 11.44 -15.29 -13.51
CA GLU A 394 11.59 -15.00 -14.93
C GLU A 394 10.97 -16.07 -15.85
N SER A 395 10.77 -17.29 -15.36
CA SER A 395 10.06 -18.37 -16.07
C SER A 395 8.54 -18.28 -15.92
N GLN A 396 8.03 -17.47 -15.00
CA GLN A 396 6.59 -17.37 -14.71
C GLN A 396 5.92 -16.31 -15.60
N PRO A 397 4.87 -16.64 -16.39
CA PRO A 397 4.09 -15.65 -17.11
C PRO A 397 3.56 -14.52 -16.23
N ARG A 398 3.13 -14.82 -15.00
CA ARG A 398 2.61 -13.81 -14.06
C ARG A 398 3.60 -12.68 -13.73
N THR A 399 4.89 -12.90 -13.93
CA THR A 399 5.92 -11.87 -13.72
C THR A 399 5.80 -10.72 -14.72
N TYR A 400 5.31 -11.01 -15.93
CA TYR A 400 5.28 -10.07 -17.05
C TYR A 400 3.87 -9.53 -17.33
N LEU A 401 2.81 -10.28 -17.01
CA LEU A 401 1.44 -9.89 -17.31
C LEU A 401 1.10 -8.48 -16.81
N PRO A 402 0.27 -7.71 -17.54
CA PRO A 402 -0.08 -6.35 -17.17
C PRO A 402 -0.73 -6.25 -15.78
N ASP A 403 -1.45 -7.30 -15.35
CA ASP A 403 -1.84 -7.49 -13.97
C ASP A 403 -1.69 -8.98 -13.61
N LYS A 404 -1.32 -9.25 -12.36
CA LYS A 404 -0.99 -10.58 -11.82
C LYS A 404 -1.66 -10.86 -10.49
N LYS A 405 -2.47 -9.94 -9.96
CA LYS A 405 -3.10 -10.09 -8.66
C LYS A 405 -4.49 -10.69 -8.85
N GLY A 406 -4.65 -11.93 -8.41
CA GLY A 406 -5.93 -12.61 -8.43
C GLY A 406 -6.98 -11.83 -7.62
N TRP A 407 -8.15 -11.61 -8.20
CA TRP A 407 -9.25 -10.95 -7.51
C TRP A 407 -10.08 -11.97 -6.75
N ALA A 408 -9.78 -12.12 -5.46
CA ALA A 408 -10.57 -12.97 -4.59
C ALA A 408 -12.03 -12.49 -4.57
N PRO A 409 -13.02 -13.40 -4.67
CA PRO A 409 -14.43 -13.04 -4.69
C PRO A 409 -14.94 -12.49 -3.35
N SER A 410 -14.18 -12.71 -2.26
CA SER A 410 -14.48 -12.17 -0.93
C SER A 410 -13.19 -12.04 -0.09
N LEU A 411 -13.28 -11.42 1.08
CA LEU A 411 -12.15 -11.33 2.00
C LEU A 411 -11.72 -12.73 2.49
N GLU A 412 -12.71 -13.57 2.83
CA GLU A 412 -12.55 -14.95 3.29
C GLU A 412 -11.84 -15.82 2.27
N ALA A 413 -12.12 -15.62 0.98
CA ALA A 413 -11.57 -16.46 -0.09
C ALA A 413 -10.03 -16.35 -0.19
N ASN A 414 -9.43 -15.23 0.22
CA ASN A 414 -7.98 -15.02 0.11
C ASN A 414 -7.17 -16.06 0.90
N ARG A 415 -7.59 -16.34 2.15
CA ARG A 415 -6.87 -17.23 3.08
C ARG A 415 -5.35 -16.98 3.08
N TYR A 416 -4.94 -15.73 3.23
CA TYR A 416 -3.56 -15.30 3.39
C TYR A 416 -2.81 -16.10 4.47
N SER A 417 -3.49 -16.61 5.49
CA SER A 417 -2.88 -17.47 6.52
C SER A 417 -2.21 -18.72 5.94
N MET A 418 -2.67 -19.19 4.78
CA MET A 418 -2.05 -20.31 4.06
C MET A 418 -0.73 -19.94 3.36
N GLU A 419 -0.39 -18.65 3.21
CA GLU A 419 0.90 -18.21 2.62
C GLU A 419 2.07 -18.41 3.59
N TYR A 420 1.81 -18.28 4.90
CA TYR A 420 2.86 -18.36 5.92
C TYR A 420 3.14 -19.80 6.36
N ASN A 421 4.41 -20.07 6.60
CA ASN A 421 4.96 -21.35 7.06
C ASN A 421 5.35 -21.29 8.54
N VAL A 422 5.63 -20.11 9.10
CA VAL A 422 5.81 -19.92 10.54
C VAL A 422 4.45 -20.09 11.24
N PRO A 423 4.24 -21.11 12.09
CA PRO A 423 2.92 -21.44 12.63
C PRO A 423 2.26 -20.30 13.41
N GLN A 424 3.04 -19.56 14.21
CA GLN A 424 2.57 -18.41 14.99
C GLN A 424 2.08 -17.28 14.08
N LEU A 425 2.81 -16.99 12.98
CA LEU A 425 2.38 -15.99 12.00
C LEU A 425 1.15 -16.43 11.22
N ALA A 426 1.09 -17.70 10.81
CA ALA A 426 -0.09 -18.27 10.17
C ALA A 426 -1.32 -18.21 11.09
N ASN A 427 -1.15 -18.46 12.39
CA ASN A 427 -2.21 -18.37 13.38
C ASN A 427 -2.68 -16.93 13.62
N LEU A 428 -1.75 -15.98 13.80
CA LEU A 428 -2.06 -14.55 13.90
C LEU A 428 -2.83 -14.09 12.67
N THR A 429 -2.37 -14.48 11.48
CA THR A 429 -3.01 -14.13 10.21
C THR A 429 -4.44 -14.66 10.14
N ARG A 430 -4.68 -15.90 10.58
CA ARG A 430 -6.03 -16.48 10.64
C ARG A 430 -6.96 -15.70 11.57
N GLN A 431 -6.44 -15.25 12.70
CA GLN A 431 -7.22 -14.42 13.64
C GLN A 431 -7.54 -13.04 13.04
N LEU A 432 -6.59 -12.41 12.34
CA LEU A 432 -6.81 -11.16 11.62
C LEU A 432 -7.85 -11.31 10.51
N GLU A 433 -7.79 -12.39 9.74
CA GLU A 433 -8.80 -12.74 8.72
C GLU A 433 -10.19 -12.82 9.34
N GLN A 434 -10.35 -13.64 10.40
CA GLN A 434 -11.63 -13.81 11.09
C GLN A 434 -12.16 -12.50 11.68
N MET A 435 -11.30 -11.71 12.32
CA MET A 435 -11.67 -10.43 12.89
C MET A 435 -12.13 -9.45 11.81
N HIS A 436 -11.41 -9.33 10.68
CA HIS A 436 -11.82 -8.41 9.62
C HIS A 436 -13.12 -8.82 8.93
N VAL A 437 -13.38 -10.11 8.77
CA VAL A 437 -14.68 -10.61 8.27
C VAL A 437 -15.84 -10.17 9.16
N GLN A 438 -15.62 -10.11 10.47
CA GLN A 438 -16.64 -9.75 11.47
C GLN A 438 -16.68 -8.25 11.78
N THR A 439 -15.71 -7.48 11.28
CA THR A 439 -15.55 -6.07 11.60
C THR A 439 -16.11 -5.22 10.48
N LYS A 440 -16.87 -4.18 10.83
CA LYS A 440 -17.30 -3.18 9.86
C LYS A 440 -16.10 -2.35 9.39
N HIS A 441 -15.96 -2.16 8.08
CA HIS A 441 -14.99 -1.24 7.49
C HIS A 441 -15.71 -0.02 6.92
N TYR A 442 -15.32 1.16 7.38
CA TYR A 442 -15.97 2.40 6.97
C TYR A 442 -15.21 3.09 5.85
N PHE A 443 -15.85 3.31 4.71
CA PHE A 443 -15.23 3.97 3.56
C PHE A 443 -15.13 5.49 3.74
N ASN A 444 -13.95 6.03 3.44
CA ASN A 444 -13.66 7.44 3.52
C ASN A 444 -14.28 8.18 2.30
N PRO A 445 -15.09 9.25 2.49
CA PRO A 445 -15.74 10.00 1.41
C PRO A 445 -14.75 10.61 0.41
N VAL A 446 -13.50 10.82 0.83
CA VAL A 446 -12.46 11.47 0.02
C VAL A 446 -11.68 10.51 -0.88
N ASN A 447 -11.98 9.21 -0.89
CA ASN A 447 -11.25 8.24 -1.71
C ASN A 447 -11.30 8.61 -3.22
N GLY A 448 -10.16 8.97 -3.82
CA GLY A 448 -10.09 9.41 -5.22
C GLY A 448 -10.44 10.89 -5.44
N ILE A 449 -10.53 11.68 -4.37
CA ILE A 449 -10.63 13.14 -4.42
C ILE A 449 -9.29 13.72 -3.96
N ILE A 450 -8.67 14.56 -4.80
CA ILE A 450 -7.41 15.22 -4.46
C ILE A 450 -7.50 16.72 -4.80
N PRO A 451 -7.86 17.56 -3.81
CA PRO A 451 -7.96 19.02 -3.98
C PRO A 451 -6.64 19.66 -4.42
N GLU A 452 -6.71 20.81 -5.10
CA GLU A 452 -5.54 21.51 -5.63
C GLU A 452 -4.56 21.90 -4.52
N ILE A 453 -5.07 22.43 -3.40
CA ILE A 453 -4.25 22.77 -2.24
C ILE A 453 -3.53 21.57 -1.63
N GLU A 454 -4.11 20.37 -1.71
CA GLU A 454 -3.46 19.15 -1.25
C GLU A 454 -2.29 18.77 -2.16
N GLN A 455 -2.41 18.99 -3.48
CA GLN A 455 -1.32 18.78 -4.43
C GLN A 455 -0.17 19.76 -4.18
N GLN A 456 -0.49 21.01 -3.85
CA GLN A 456 0.49 22.08 -3.67
C GLN A 456 1.16 22.06 -2.29
N LYS A 457 0.40 21.79 -1.22
CA LYS A 457 0.84 21.98 0.17
C LYS A 457 0.48 20.83 1.12
N GLY A 458 -0.16 19.75 0.64
CA GLY A 458 -0.66 18.68 1.49
C GLY A 458 0.42 18.07 2.39
N GLU A 459 1.63 17.85 1.85
CA GLU A 459 2.74 17.29 2.63
C GLU A 459 3.27 18.28 3.66
N GLU A 460 3.48 19.55 3.30
CA GLU A 460 3.90 20.60 4.23
C GLU A 460 2.91 20.72 5.41
N LEU A 461 1.61 20.74 5.10
CA LEU A 461 0.54 20.87 6.09
C LEU A 461 0.47 19.65 7.02
N ARG A 462 0.63 18.43 6.49
CA ARG A 462 0.67 17.20 7.29
C ARG A 462 1.91 17.16 8.19
N GLN A 463 3.09 17.47 7.65
CA GLN A 463 4.34 17.48 8.41
C GLN A 463 4.33 18.54 9.50
N PHE A 464 3.73 19.70 9.24
CA PHE A 464 3.49 20.71 10.29
C PHE A 464 2.71 20.10 11.47
N LEU A 465 1.57 19.47 11.22
CA LEU A 465 0.75 18.85 12.27
C LEU A 465 1.48 17.71 13.00
N ILE A 466 2.15 16.82 12.26
CA ILE A 466 2.91 15.70 12.85
C ILE A 466 4.01 16.22 13.78
N ASN A 467 4.74 17.26 13.37
CA ASN A 467 5.80 17.84 14.17
C ASN A 467 5.27 18.49 15.46
N GLU A 468 4.17 19.26 15.37
CA GLU A 468 3.56 19.87 16.55
C GLU A 468 2.95 18.84 17.50
N GLN A 469 2.31 17.80 16.97
CA GLN A 469 1.80 16.67 17.77
C GLN A 469 2.94 15.88 18.43
N THR A 470 4.06 15.67 17.73
CA THR A 470 5.25 15.04 18.31
C THR A 470 5.79 15.86 19.49
N LYS A 471 5.86 17.19 19.35
CA LYS A 471 6.24 18.09 20.46
C LYS A 471 5.29 17.97 21.65
N MET A 472 4.00 17.78 21.41
CA MET A 472 3.03 17.55 22.47
C MET A 472 3.27 16.23 23.20
N ILE A 473 3.55 15.15 22.48
CA ILE A 473 3.87 13.83 23.06
C ILE A 473 5.10 13.91 23.97
N VAL A 474 6.17 14.56 23.52
CA VAL A 474 7.44 14.66 24.27
C VAL A 474 7.46 15.79 25.30
N GLY A 475 6.34 16.50 25.50
CA GLY A 475 6.22 17.58 26.50
C GLY A 475 6.90 18.90 26.14
N GLN A 476 7.26 19.11 24.87
CA GLN A 476 7.81 20.38 24.36
C GLN A 476 6.73 21.41 24.00
N ARG A 477 5.48 20.97 23.83
CA ARG A 477 4.30 21.82 23.65
C ARG A 477 3.16 21.31 24.54
N PRO A 478 2.47 22.15 25.33
CA PRO A 478 1.32 21.70 26.10
C PRO A 478 0.19 21.20 25.19
N ILE A 479 -0.50 20.12 25.58
CA ILE A 479 -1.67 19.60 24.85
C ILE A 479 -2.84 20.60 24.88
N ASP A 480 -2.90 21.46 25.90
CA ASP A 480 -3.89 22.54 25.99
C ASP A 480 -3.76 23.58 24.85
N GLU A 481 -2.62 23.63 24.16
CA GLU A 481 -2.41 24.45 22.96
C GLU A 481 -2.92 23.80 21.65
N TRP A 482 -3.68 22.70 21.74
CA TRP A 482 -4.26 22.01 20.58
C TRP A 482 -5.00 22.96 19.63
N ASP A 483 -5.87 23.80 20.17
CA ASP A 483 -6.70 24.71 19.36
C ASP A 483 -5.85 25.77 18.67
N GLN A 484 -4.75 26.18 19.29
CA GLN A 484 -3.78 27.09 18.69
C GLN A 484 -3.04 26.41 17.52
N MET A 485 -2.60 25.15 17.69
CA MET A 485 -2.00 24.36 16.60
C MET A 485 -2.98 24.21 15.43
N VAL A 486 -4.26 23.93 15.71
CA VAL A 486 -5.31 23.84 14.68
C VAL A 486 -5.45 25.18 13.96
N GLN A 487 -5.49 26.31 14.67
CA GLN A 487 -5.56 27.64 14.07
C GLN A 487 -4.34 27.96 13.20
N GLU A 488 -3.13 27.58 13.64
CA GLU A 488 -1.90 27.69 12.84
C GLU A 488 -1.99 26.89 11.54
N PHE A 489 -2.50 25.65 11.60
CA PHE A 489 -2.76 24.83 10.41
C PHE A 489 -3.77 25.48 9.45
N LEU A 490 -4.88 25.99 10.00
CA LEU A 490 -5.90 26.67 9.19
C LEU A 490 -5.30 27.87 8.45
N ASN A 491 -4.49 28.68 9.13
CA ASN A 491 -3.81 29.85 8.56
C ASN A 491 -2.76 29.50 7.50
N LYS A 492 -2.12 28.32 7.59
CA LYS A 492 -1.11 27.85 6.62
C LYS A 492 -1.69 27.33 5.31
N GLY A 493 -3.00 27.10 5.25
CA GLY A 493 -3.70 26.55 4.09
C GLY A 493 -4.74 25.49 4.42
N GLY A 494 -4.82 25.05 5.68
CA GLY A 494 -5.80 24.08 6.14
C GLY A 494 -7.26 24.51 5.92
N ALA A 495 -7.55 25.80 6.03
CA ALA A 495 -8.90 26.33 5.75
C ALA A 495 -9.30 26.15 4.27
N GLN A 496 -8.36 26.37 3.35
CA GLN A 496 -8.56 26.13 1.93
C GLN A 496 -8.71 24.63 1.63
N TRP A 497 -7.91 23.78 2.28
CA TRP A 497 -8.04 22.33 2.15
C TRP A 497 -9.40 21.81 2.58
N ILE A 498 -9.89 22.23 3.74
CA ILE A 498 -11.23 21.87 4.21
C ILE A 498 -12.30 22.34 3.21
N LYS A 499 -12.18 23.56 2.69
CA LYS A 499 -13.12 24.11 1.71
C LYS A 499 -13.17 23.27 0.44
N GLU A 500 -12.04 23.12 -0.25
CA GLU A 500 -11.98 22.42 -1.55
C GLU A 500 -12.39 20.95 -1.42
N MET A 501 -11.99 20.27 -0.33
CA MET A 501 -12.39 18.89 -0.10
C MET A 501 -13.92 18.75 0.06
N ASN A 502 -14.56 19.64 0.83
CA ASN A 502 -16.01 19.59 1.00
C ASN A 502 -16.77 19.93 -0.29
N GLU A 503 -16.28 20.87 -1.10
CA GLU A 503 -16.84 21.17 -2.42
C GLU A 503 -16.76 19.94 -3.34
N ALA A 504 -15.65 19.22 -3.34
CA ALA A 504 -15.49 17.99 -4.11
C ALA A 504 -16.37 16.83 -3.60
N ILE A 505 -16.51 16.66 -2.27
CA ILE A 505 -17.44 15.67 -1.68
C ILE A 505 -18.89 15.95 -2.13
N GLN A 506 -19.30 17.22 -2.14
CA GLN A 506 -20.64 17.63 -2.57
C GLN A 506 -20.84 17.39 -4.08
N ALA A 507 -19.87 17.79 -4.91
CA ALA A 507 -19.92 17.59 -6.36
C ALA A 507 -20.01 16.10 -6.75
N GLY A 508 -19.34 15.22 -6.01
CA GLY A 508 -19.39 13.77 -6.21
C GLY A 508 -20.62 13.06 -5.65
N ASN A 509 -21.59 13.79 -5.07
CA ASN A 509 -22.75 13.24 -4.36
C ASN A 509 -22.40 12.17 -3.30
N ARG A 510 -21.28 12.37 -2.59
CA ARG A 510 -20.75 11.39 -1.62
C ARG A 510 -21.29 11.59 -0.19
N GLN A 511 -22.42 12.29 -0.06
CA GLN A 511 -23.07 12.55 1.22
C GLN A 511 -23.70 11.24 1.74
N GLY A 512 -22.96 10.53 2.61
CA GLY A 512 -23.39 9.23 3.16
C GLY A 512 -22.33 8.13 3.13
N PHE A 513 -21.15 8.39 2.57
CA PHE A 513 -19.96 7.59 2.85
C PHE A 513 -19.65 7.65 4.36
N TRP A 514 -19.08 6.58 4.92
CA TRP A 514 -19.14 6.16 6.34
C TRP A 514 -20.39 5.35 6.76
N LYS A 515 -21.31 5.00 5.86
CA LYS A 515 -22.39 4.05 6.17
C LYS A 515 -21.94 2.60 6.15
#